data_AF-A0A1R3KAL9-F1
#
_entry.id   AF-A0A1R3KAL9-F1
#
_cell.length_a   1.000
_cell.length_b   1.000
_cell.length_c   1.000
_cell.angle_alpha   90.00
_cell.angle_beta   90.00
_cell.angle_gamma   90.00
#
_symmetry.space_group_name_H-M   'P 1'
#
loop_
_entity.id
_entity.type
_entity.pdbx_description
1 polymer ?
#
loop_
_entity_poly.entity_id
_entity_poly.type
_entity_poly.pdbx_seq_one_letter_code
_entity_poly.pdbx_strand_id
1 'polypeptide(L)'
;MFIESFKVESPNVKYTDNEIQSVYNYETTELVHENRNGTYQWVVKPKTVKYEFKTDIHVPKLGVLLVGWGGNNGATLTGGVIANRE
;
A
#
# COMPACT_ATOMS: atom_id res chain seq x y z
N MET A 1 -17.89 16.22 1.16
CA MET A 1 -16.74 17.07 1.54
C MET A 1 -15.49 16.31 1.14
N PHE A 2 -14.90 16.63 -0.01
CA PHE A 2 -13.59 16.09 -0.36
C PHE A 2 -12.55 16.99 0.31
N ILE A 3 -11.69 16.41 1.14
CA ILE A 3 -10.59 17.13 1.75
C ILE A 3 -9.50 17.23 0.69
N GLU A 4 -9.16 18.45 0.26
CA GLU A 4 -8.16 18.68 -0.80
C GLU A 4 -6.74 18.36 -0.34
N SER A 5 -6.43 18.57 0.94
CA SER A 5 -5.15 18.17 1.54
C SER A 5 -5.29 17.92 3.03
N PHE A 6 -4.45 17.04 3.56
CA PHE A 6 -4.32 16.79 4.99
C PHE A 6 -2.86 16.53 5.35
N LYS A 7 -2.53 16.74 6.62
CA LYS A 7 -1.21 16.42 7.19
C LYS A 7 -1.40 15.57 8.43
N VAL A 8 -0.54 14.57 8.60
CA VAL A 8 -0.57 13.68 9.76
C VAL A 8 0.48 14.15 10.77
N GLU A 9 0.03 14.57 11.95
CA GLU A 9 0.91 14.86 13.07
C GLU A 9 1.14 13.59 13.88
N SER A 10 2.30 12.97 13.68
CA SER A 10 2.68 11.74 14.37
C SER A 10 4.19 11.72 14.57
N PRO A 11 4.69 11.19 15.72
CA PRO A 11 6.12 11.01 15.93
C PRO A 11 6.74 10.00 14.95
N ASN A 12 5.92 9.16 14.32
CA ASN A 12 6.36 8.15 13.36
C ASN A 12 6.30 8.61 11.91
N VAL A 13 5.98 9.88 11.64
CA VAL A 13 5.87 10.44 10.29
C VAL A 13 6.78 11.65 10.16
N LYS A 14 7.63 11.66 9.13
CA LYS A 14 8.50 12.77 8.79
C LYS A 14 8.27 13.17 7.34
N TYR A 15 7.97 14.44 7.13
CA TYR A 15 7.86 15.05 5.81
C TYR A 15 9.21 15.64 5.41
N THR A 16 9.58 15.47 4.15
CA THR A 16 10.71 16.11 3.48
C THR A 16 10.21 16.82 2.22
N ASP A 17 11.11 17.44 1.45
CA ASP A 17 10.73 18.18 0.24
C ASP A 17 10.05 17.31 -0.83
N ASN A 18 10.46 16.03 -0.94
CA ASN A 18 9.98 15.13 -2.00
C ASN A 18 9.34 13.84 -1.47
N GLU A 19 9.40 13.59 -0.16
CA GLU A 19 9.08 12.27 0.40
C GLU A 19 8.39 12.37 1.76
N ILE A 20 7.53 11.41 2.02
CA ILE A 20 6.99 11.09 3.35
C ILE A 20 7.69 9.82 3.83
N GLN A 21 8.36 9.93 4.97
CA GLN A 21 8.96 8.79 5.67
C GLN A 21 8.04 8.39 6.82
N SER A 22 7.74 7.10 6.95
CA SER A 22 6.90 6.60 8.05
C SER A 22 7.42 5.30 8.65
N VAL A 23 7.25 5.17 9.96
CA VAL A 23 7.57 3.94 10.69
C VAL A 23 6.29 3.19 11.02
N TYR A 24 6.22 1.92 10.66
CA TYR A 24 5.11 1.03 10.96
C TYR A 24 5.58 -0.25 11.61
N ASN A 25 5.04 -0.55 12.79
CA ASN A 25 5.26 -1.82 13.46
C ASN A 25 4.19 -2.82 12.99
N TYR A 26 4.57 -3.73 12.08
CA TYR A 26 3.71 -4.80 11.62
C TYR A 26 3.67 -5.93 12.65
N GLU A 27 2.56 -6.03 13.35
CA GLU A 27 2.30 -7.10 14.31
C GLU A 27 1.70 -8.30 13.58
N THR A 28 2.32 -9.45 13.75
CA THR A 28 1.94 -10.70 13.11
C THR A 28 2.30 -11.89 13.99
N THR A 29 1.98 -13.10 13.54
CA THR A 29 2.18 -14.32 14.30
C THR A 29 2.85 -15.38 13.44
N GLU A 30 3.97 -15.90 13.92
CA GLU A 30 4.66 -17.02 13.31
C GLU A 30 4.15 -18.33 13.93
N LEU A 31 3.77 -19.30 13.09
CA LEU A 31 3.31 -20.62 13.51
C LEU A 31 4.38 -21.66 13.21
N VAL A 32 4.80 -22.41 14.23
CA VAL A 32 5.74 -23.50 14.09
C VAL A 32 5.07 -24.79 14.56
N HIS A 33 5.05 -25.81 13.71
CA HIS A 33 4.61 -27.16 14.10
C HIS A 33 5.85 -27.98 14.44
N GLU A 34 6.02 -28.30 15.72
CA GLU A 34 7.22 -28.99 16.19
C GLU A 34 6.88 -30.12 17.15
N ASN A 35 7.71 -31.16 17.14
CA ASN A 35 7.62 -32.24 18.11
C ASN A 35 8.35 -31.82 19.38
N ARG A 36 7.61 -31.70 20.49
CA ARG A 36 8.16 -31.51 21.82
C ARG A 36 7.82 -32.72 22.67
N ASN A 37 8.84 -33.41 23.17
CA ASN A 37 8.70 -34.56 24.07
C ASN A 37 7.79 -35.67 23.50
N GLY A 38 7.92 -35.98 22.21
CA GLY A 38 7.16 -37.03 21.55
C GLY A 38 5.76 -36.63 21.09
N THR A 39 5.30 -35.42 21.41
CA THR A 39 3.99 -34.89 20.98
C THR A 39 4.17 -33.74 20.01
N TYR A 40 3.47 -33.78 18.87
CA TYR A 40 3.41 -32.66 17.95
C TYR A 40 2.53 -31.55 18.51
N GLN A 41 3.04 -30.33 18.54
CA GLN A 41 2.35 -29.16 19.05
C GLN A 41 2.54 -27.97 18.10
N TRP A 42 1.50 -27.14 17.99
CA TRP A 42 1.60 -25.84 17.34
C TRP A 42 2.09 -24.81 18.34
N VAL A 43 3.21 -24.17 18.03
CA VAL A 43 3.76 -23.05 18.79
C VAL A 43 3.42 -21.75 18.07
N VAL A 44 2.67 -20.90 18.77
CA VAL A 44 2.22 -19.59 18.28
C VAL A 44 3.18 -18.54 18.82
N LYS A 45 3.89 -17.83 17.93
CA LYS A 45 4.90 -16.84 18.29
C LYS A 45 4.48 -15.46 17.79
N PRO A 46 3.87 -14.61 18.63
CA PRO A 46 3.65 -13.22 18.29
C PRO A 46 4.98 -12.55 17.93
N LYS A 47 4.98 -11.77 16.86
CA LYS A 47 6.16 -11.13 16.30
C LYS A 47 5.81 -9.75 15.80
N THR A 48 6.68 -8.79 16.07
CA THR A 48 6.60 -7.45 15.50
C THR A 48 7.75 -7.24 14.52
N VAL A 49 7.42 -6.75 13.33
CA VAL A 49 8.39 -6.37 12.29
C VAL A 49 8.30 -4.88 12.08
N LYS A 50 9.39 -4.15 12.34
CA LYS A 50 9.47 -2.72 12.07
C LYS A 50 9.73 -2.48 10.58
N TYR A 51 8.81 -1.79 9.92
CA TYR A 51 8.95 -1.27 8.57
C TYR A 51 9.23 0.24 8.62
N GLU A 52 10.13 0.68 7.75
CA GLU A 52 10.37 2.09 7.47
C GLU A 52 10.01 2.32 6.01
N PHE A 53 8.89 2.99 5.77
CA PHE A 53 8.42 3.31 4.44
C PHE A 53 8.94 4.68 4.03
N LYS A 54 9.26 4.78 2.75
CA LYS A 54 9.58 6.03 2.05
C LYS A 54 8.64 6.13 0.86
N THR A 55 7.80 7.15 0.86
CA THR A 55 6.81 7.42 -0.18
C THR A 55 7.19 8.70 -0.89
N ASP A 56 7.49 8.62 -2.19
CA ASP A 56 7.64 9.80 -3.05
C ASP A 56 6.28 10.49 -3.19
N ILE A 57 6.27 11.82 -3.05
CA ILE A 57 5.05 12.63 -3.13
C ILE A 57 4.76 13.15 -4.54
N HIS A 58 5.69 13.00 -5.49
CA HIS A 58 5.46 13.38 -6.86
C HIS A 58 4.46 12.43 -7.53
N VAL A 59 3.33 12.96 -7.99
CA VAL A 59 2.32 12.21 -8.76
C VAL A 59 2.50 12.51 -10.25
N PRO A 60 3.11 11.61 -11.04
CA PRO A 60 3.32 11.84 -12.46
C PRO A 60 2.05 11.57 -13.28
N LYS A 61 2.05 12.04 -14.54
CA LYS A 61 1.09 11.54 -15.54
C LYS A 61 1.41 10.07 -15.84
N LEU A 62 0.42 9.20 -15.72
CA LEU A 62 0.57 7.77 -15.98
C LEU A 62 0.14 7.43 -17.42
N GLY A 63 1.06 6.87 -18.21
CA GLY A 63 0.72 6.24 -19.48
C GLY A 63 0.11 4.86 -19.26
N VAL A 64 -0.99 4.55 -19.94
CA VAL A 64 -1.68 3.25 -19.84
C VAL A 64 -1.80 2.63 -21.22
N LEU A 65 -1.40 1.36 -21.35
CA LEU A 65 -1.56 0.56 -22.57
C LEU A 65 -2.52 -0.59 -22.29
N LEU A 66 -3.60 -0.68 -23.07
CA LEU A 66 -4.65 -1.67 -22.88
C LEU A 66 -4.70 -2.63 -24.06
N VAL A 67 -4.53 -3.92 -23.77
CA VAL A 67 -4.84 -4.97 -24.74
C VAL A 67 -6.36 -5.06 -24.87
N GLY A 68 -6.87 -4.94 -26.10
CA GLY A 68 -8.31 -4.79 -26.34
C GLY A 68 -8.84 -3.37 -26.10
N TRP A 69 -8.01 -2.33 -26.27
CA TRP A 69 -8.39 -0.92 -26.13
C TRP A 69 -9.66 -0.53 -26.92
N GLY A 70 -9.88 -1.11 -28.10
CA GLY A 70 -11.08 -0.85 -28.91
C GLY A 70 -12.35 -1.60 -28.46
N GLY A 71 -12.28 -2.46 -27.45
CA GLY A 71 -13.45 -3.16 -26.91
C GLY A 71 -14.28 -2.27 -25.97
N ASN A 72 -15.44 -2.77 -25.53
CA ASN A 72 -16.38 -2.02 -24.69
C ASN A 72 -15.71 -1.37 -23.46
N ASN A 73 -14.84 -2.11 -22.75
CA ASN A 73 -14.17 -1.59 -21.56
C ASN A 73 -13.12 -0.53 -21.90
N GLY A 74 -12.32 -0.74 -22.95
CA GLY A 74 -11.26 0.19 -23.34
C GLY A 74 -11.81 1.51 -23.89
N ALA A 75 -12.85 1.43 -24.73
CA ALA A 75 -13.56 2.61 -25.22
C ALA A 75 -14.26 3.36 -24.09
N THR A 76 -14.94 2.66 -23.17
CA THR A 76 -15.62 3.27 -22.02
C THR A 76 -14.63 3.92 -21.06
N LEU A 77 -13.51 3.26 -20.74
CA LEU A 77 -12.46 3.86 -19.90
C LEU A 77 -11.92 5.15 -20.54
N THR A 78 -11.60 5.10 -21.84
CA THR A 78 -11.05 6.25 -22.56
C THR A 78 -12.04 7.40 -22.58
N GLY A 79 -13.32 7.13 -22.90
CA GLY A 79 -14.38 8.14 -22.89
C GLY A 79 -14.60 8.73 -21.49
N GLY A 80 -14.61 7.90 -20.45
CA GLY A 80 -14.76 8.33 -19.06
C GLY A 80 -13.62 9.22 -18.58
N VAL A 81 -12.37 8.90 -18.93
CA VAL A 81 -11.20 9.73 -18.60
C VAL A 81 -11.28 11.09 -19.31
N ILE A 82 -11.65 11.12 -20.59
CA ILE A 82 -11.79 12.37 -21.34
C ILE A 82 -12.94 13.21 -20.76
N ALA A 83 -14.10 12.62 -20.50
CA ALA A 83 -15.27 13.33 -20.00
C ALA A 83 -15.13 13.90 -18.57
N ASN A 84 -14.21 13.37 -17.75
CA ASN A 84 -13.88 13.96 -16.44
C ASN A 84 -12.75 15.00 -16.51
N ARG A 85 -11.98 14.99 -17.60
CA ARG A 85 -10.85 15.91 -17.78
C ARG A 85 -11.29 17.23 -18.42
N GLU A 86 -12.17 17.16 -19.42
CA GLU A 86 -12.76 18.30 -20.13
C GLU A 86 -14.06 18.76 -19.45
#